data_AF-A0A820WP42-F1
#
_entry.id   AF-A0A820WP42-F1
#
_cell.length_a   1.000
_cell.length_b   1.000
_cell.length_c   1.000
_cell.angle_alpha   90.00
_cell.angle_beta   90.00
_cell.angle_gamma   90.00
#
_symmetry.space_group_name_H-M   'P 1'
#
loop_
_entity.id
_entity.type
_entity.pdbx_description
1 polymer ?
#
loop_
_entity_poly.entity_id
_entity_poly.type
_entity_poly.pdbx_seq_one_letter_code
_entity_poly.pdbx_strand_id
1 'polypeptide(L)'
;ITYNQSEAAKFLLFRHADPSVKGQYDNALVTAFHYQSSNDLIRLLLDKNVDLTAKHPDYTKISLREYCVLTNRIRAKTELDSYIVRLISNGNYKRLKWLVDHGYKHINVHVSFKRNGRQLAKERYYERIVKLIDDVENSKTKARKKMNY
;
A
#
# COMPACT_ATOMS: atom_id res chain seq x y z
N ILE A 1 3.53 20.35 0.25
CA ILE A 1 3.33 20.15 -1.20
C ILE A 1 2.27 21.13 -1.71
N THR A 2 2.70 22.27 -2.23
CA THR A 2 1.90 23.12 -3.13
C THR A 2 1.87 22.50 -4.54
N TYR A 3 1.00 22.95 -5.44
CA TYR A 3 0.96 22.47 -6.84
C TYR A 3 2.34 22.45 -7.49
N ASN A 4 3.15 23.48 -7.24
CA ASN A 4 4.52 23.61 -7.73
C ASN A 4 5.46 22.51 -7.19
N GLN A 5 5.29 22.09 -5.93
CA GLN A 5 6.09 21.03 -5.32
C GLN A 5 5.71 19.63 -5.87
N SER A 6 4.44 19.40 -6.21
CA SER A 6 4.00 18.16 -6.87
C SER A 6 4.64 18.04 -8.26
N GLU A 7 4.63 19.11 -9.05
CA GLU A 7 5.23 19.10 -10.38
C GLU A 7 6.75 18.93 -10.34
N ALA A 8 7.44 19.57 -9.39
CA ALA A 8 8.86 19.34 -9.17
C ALA A 8 9.15 17.87 -8.81
N ALA A 9 8.35 17.26 -7.93
CA ALA A 9 8.52 15.85 -7.58
C ALA A 9 8.27 14.92 -8.78
N LYS A 10 7.23 15.19 -9.59
CA LYS A 10 6.98 14.45 -10.85
C LYS A 10 8.13 14.59 -11.83
N PHE A 11 8.69 15.79 -11.97
CA PHE A 11 9.85 16.03 -12.83
C PHE A 11 11.09 15.25 -12.36
N LEU A 12 11.38 15.22 -11.06
CA LEU A 12 12.48 14.42 -10.51
C LEU A 12 12.28 12.93 -10.77
N LEU A 13 11.07 12.39 -10.58
CA LEU A 13 10.76 10.99 -10.90
C LEU A 13 10.92 10.69 -12.39
N PHE A 14 10.56 11.64 -13.26
CA PHE A 14 10.80 11.54 -14.70
C PHE A 14 12.30 11.50 -15.02
N ARG A 15 13.13 12.21 -14.26
CA ARG A 15 14.60 12.18 -14.32
C ARG A 15 15.23 11.00 -13.57
N HIS A 16 14.46 9.95 -13.28
CA HIS A 16 14.92 8.73 -12.58
C HIS A 16 15.42 8.94 -11.14
N ALA A 17 14.99 10.01 -10.47
CA ALA A 17 15.26 10.16 -9.04
C ALA A 17 14.70 8.96 -8.27
N ASP A 18 15.47 8.45 -7.30
CA ASP A 18 15.08 7.32 -6.48
C ASP A 18 14.04 7.74 -5.41
N PRO A 19 12.80 7.23 -5.49
CA PRO A 19 11.75 7.58 -4.52
C PRO A 19 11.93 6.93 -3.15
N SER A 20 12.90 6.02 -2.99
CA SER A 20 13.20 5.34 -1.72
C SER A 20 14.09 6.16 -0.78
N VAL A 21 14.70 7.24 -1.28
CA VAL A 21 15.52 8.14 -0.48
C VAL A 21 14.71 8.67 0.70
N LYS A 22 15.27 8.55 1.90
CA LYS A 22 14.61 8.94 3.14
C LYS A 22 14.77 10.43 3.40
N GLY A 23 13.67 11.06 3.78
CA GLY A 23 13.61 12.43 4.29
C GLY A 23 12.88 12.48 5.63
N GLN A 24 12.28 13.63 5.95
CA GLN A 24 11.59 13.88 7.21
C GLN A 24 10.46 12.87 7.49
N TYR A 25 9.72 12.45 6.46
CA TYR A 25 8.59 11.53 6.60
C TYR A 25 8.95 10.08 6.21
N ASP A 26 10.21 9.66 6.31
CA ASP A 26 10.71 8.38 5.72
C ASP A 26 10.76 8.50 4.18
N ASN A 27 10.07 7.67 3.40
CA ASN A 27 10.18 7.71 1.94
C ASN A 27 9.26 8.76 1.25
N ALA A 28 9.43 8.93 -0.06
CA ALA A 28 8.64 9.88 -0.86
C ALA A 28 7.13 9.59 -0.84
N LEU A 29 6.73 8.33 -0.66
CA LEU A 29 5.33 7.92 -0.62
C LEU A 29 4.64 8.38 0.67
N VAL A 30 5.28 8.25 1.83
CA VAL A 30 4.74 8.79 3.09
C VAL A 30 4.59 10.31 3.01
N THR A 31 5.59 10.99 2.44
CA THR A 31 5.53 12.43 2.20
C THR A 31 4.32 12.80 1.34
N ALA A 32 4.08 12.07 0.24
CA ALA A 32 2.91 12.31 -0.61
C ALA A 32 1.58 12.03 0.10
N PHE A 33 1.51 11.04 1.00
CA PHE A 33 0.31 10.77 1.80
C PHE A 33 -0.05 11.91 2.76
N HIS A 34 0.95 12.60 3.30
CA HIS A 34 0.78 13.71 4.24
C HIS A 34 0.08 14.92 3.60
N TYR A 35 0.24 15.17 2.30
CA TYR A 35 -0.30 16.37 1.66
C TYR A 35 -1.61 16.13 0.88
N GLN A 36 -2.57 17.05 1.04
CA GLN A 36 -3.94 16.90 0.55
C GLN A 36 -4.05 16.63 -0.96
N SER A 37 -3.22 17.30 -1.76
CA SER A 37 -3.28 17.43 -3.22
C SER A 37 -2.34 16.50 -4.00
N SER A 38 -1.79 15.46 -3.37
CA SER A 38 -0.71 14.64 -3.95
C SER A 38 -1.17 13.29 -4.54
N ASN A 39 -2.46 13.10 -4.89
CA ASN A 39 -2.98 11.80 -5.34
C ASN A 39 -2.31 11.30 -6.64
N ASP A 40 -2.07 12.18 -7.63
CA ASP A 40 -1.37 11.78 -8.87
C ASP A 40 0.07 11.38 -8.61
N LEU A 41 0.74 12.07 -7.67
CA LEU A 41 2.09 11.73 -7.24
C LEU A 41 2.11 10.37 -6.55
N ILE A 42 1.12 10.06 -5.71
CA ILE A 42 0.98 8.74 -5.08
C ILE A 42 0.89 7.64 -6.14
N ARG A 43 0.06 7.81 -7.18
CA ARG A 43 -0.03 6.84 -8.29
C ARG A 43 1.32 6.59 -8.95
N LEU A 44 2.03 7.65 -9.31
CA LEU A 44 3.35 7.56 -9.94
C LEU A 44 4.37 6.85 -9.06
N LEU A 45 4.37 7.12 -7.75
CA LEU A 45 5.25 6.46 -6.78
C LEU A 45 4.91 4.97 -6.63
N LEU A 46 3.62 4.61 -6.63
CA LEU A 46 3.18 3.20 -6.60
C LEU A 46 3.60 2.45 -7.86
N ASP A 47 3.54 3.09 -9.03
CA ASP A 47 4.01 2.50 -10.30
C ASP A 47 5.53 2.26 -10.30
N LYS A 48 6.30 2.98 -9.49
CA LYS A 48 7.73 2.75 -9.25
C LYS A 48 8.01 1.66 -8.18
N ASN A 49 6.98 0.96 -7.70
CA ASN A 49 7.09 -0.10 -6.67
C ASN A 49 7.76 0.37 -5.37
N VAL A 50 7.48 1.61 -4.94
CA VAL A 50 7.96 2.13 -3.66
C VAL A 50 7.50 1.26 -2.49
N ASP A 51 8.33 1.17 -1.45
CA ASP A 51 8.02 0.44 -0.23
C ASP A 51 6.77 0.99 0.49
N LEU A 52 5.80 0.12 0.72
CA LEU A 52 4.54 0.44 1.42
C LEU A 52 4.61 0.20 2.93
N THR A 53 5.73 -0.33 3.43
CA THR A 53 5.94 -0.66 4.85
C THR A 53 6.54 0.50 5.65
N ALA A 54 6.99 1.55 4.94
CA ALA A 54 7.39 2.83 5.53
C ALA A 54 6.29 3.38 6.42
N LYS A 55 6.66 4.13 7.45
CA LYS A 55 5.71 4.61 8.46
C LYS A 55 5.80 6.12 8.62
N HIS A 56 4.67 6.74 8.93
CA HIS A 56 4.69 8.13 9.31
C HIS A 56 5.41 8.29 10.65
N PRO A 57 6.34 9.26 10.81
CA PRO A 57 7.09 9.47 12.05
C PRO A 57 6.21 9.62 13.29
N ASP A 58 5.08 10.34 13.15
CA ASP A 58 4.13 10.52 14.25
C ASP A 58 3.17 9.33 14.48
N TYR A 59 3.09 8.39 13.52
CA TYR A 59 2.16 7.25 13.55
C TYR A 59 2.87 5.91 13.33
N THR A 60 3.96 5.66 14.06
CA THR A 60 4.84 4.49 13.89
C THR A 60 4.22 3.11 14.20
N LYS A 61 3.05 3.08 14.82
CA LYS A 61 2.36 1.84 15.22
C LYS A 61 1.37 1.33 14.18
N ILE A 62 0.98 2.15 13.22
CA ILE A 62 -0.02 1.82 12.20
C ILE A 62 0.61 1.80 10.81
N SER A 63 0.01 1.06 9.88
CA SER A 63 0.42 1.06 8.48
C SER A 63 0.02 2.35 7.76
N LEU A 64 0.64 2.65 6.60
CA LEU A 64 0.24 3.80 5.77
C LEU A 64 -1.24 3.76 5.38
N ARG A 65 -1.77 2.56 5.14
CA ARG A 65 -3.19 2.40 4.82
C ARG A 65 -4.08 2.80 5.99
N GLU A 66 -3.74 2.38 7.21
CA GLU A 66 -4.46 2.75 8.44
C GLU A 66 -4.31 4.23 8.76
N TYR A 67 -3.13 4.80 8.55
CA TYR A 67 -2.89 6.24 8.64
C TYR A 67 -3.83 7.01 7.72
N CYS A 68 -4.00 6.58 6.47
CA CYS A 68 -4.90 7.23 5.53
C CYS A 68 -6.37 7.16 5.99
N VAL A 69 -6.78 6.09 6.66
CA VAL A 69 -8.13 5.99 7.24
C VAL A 69 -8.27 6.95 8.42
N LEU A 70 -7.30 6.94 9.34
CA LEU A 70 -7.31 7.77 10.56
C LEU A 70 -7.34 9.27 10.24
N THR A 71 -6.62 9.69 9.21
CA THR A 71 -6.50 11.10 8.78
C THR A 71 -7.49 11.49 7.68
N ASN A 72 -8.50 10.65 7.42
CA ASN A 72 -9.53 10.87 6.40
C ASN A 72 -8.99 11.10 4.97
N ARG A 73 -7.84 10.51 4.64
CA ARG A 73 -7.21 10.53 3.31
C ARG A 73 -7.80 9.42 2.42
N ILE A 74 -9.11 9.45 2.21
CA ILE A 74 -9.86 8.38 1.52
C ILE A 74 -9.31 8.12 0.11
N ARG A 75 -9.05 9.16 -0.68
CA ARG A 75 -8.49 9.02 -2.04
C ARG A 75 -7.15 8.31 -2.03
N ALA A 76 -6.27 8.71 -1.12
CA ALA A 76 -4.94 8.15 -0.97
C ALA A 76 -4.97 6.66 -0.56
N LYS A 77 -5.86 6.33 0.39
CA LYS A 77 -6.19 4.93 0.75
C LYS A 77 -6.71 4.13 -0.45
N THR A 78 -7.54 4.74 -1.30
CA THR A 78 -8.06 4.10 -2.52
C THR A 78 -6.95 3.84 -3.56
N GLU A 79 -5.95 4.72 -3.68
CA GLU A 79 -4.79 4.47 -4.54
C GLU A 79 -3.98 3.26 -4.07
N LEU A 80 -3.75 3.11 -2.75
CA LEU A 80 -3.12 1.91 -2.19
C LEU A 80 -3.92 0.65 -2.49
N ASP A 81 -5.22 0.67 -2.23
CA ASP A 81 -6.08 -0.49 -2.50
C ASP A 81 -6.07 -0.83 -3.99
N SER A 82 -6.15 0.17 -4.87
CA SER A 82 -6.09 0.00 -6.33
C SER A 82 -4.78 -0.62 -6.80
N TYR A 83 -3.64 -0.20 -6.23
CA TYR A 83 -2.34 -0.80 -6.52
C TYR A 83 -2.30 -2.28 -6.10
N ILE A 84 -2.80 -2.64 -4.92
CA ILE A 84 -2.89 -4.03 -4.49
C ILE A 84 -3.79 -4.85 -5.42
N VAL A 85 -4.97 -4.32 -5.80
CA VAL A 85 -5.87 -4.97 -6.78
C VAL A 85 -5.17 -5.22 -8.12
N ARG A 86 -4.36 -4.26 -8.59
CA ARG A 86 -3.58 -4.38 -9.83
C ARG A 86 -2.52 -5.48 -9.71
N LEU A 87 -1.78 -5.54 -8.61
CA LEU A 87 -0.80 -6.59 -8.35
C LEU A 87 -1.45 -7.98 -8.37
N ILE A 88 -2.63 -8.12 -7.74
CA ILE A 88 -3.38 -9.38 -7.73
C ILE A 88 -3.89 -9.71 -9.13
N SER A 89 -4.50 -8.75 -9.83
CA SER A 89 -5.03 -8.94 -11.19
C SER A 89 -3.97 -9.38 -12.18
N ASN A 90 -2.75 -8.87 -12.03
CA ASN A 90 -1.60 -9.20 -12.88
C ASN A 90 -0.84 -10.45 -12.42
N GLY A 91 -1.29 -11.12 -11.35
CA GLY A 91 -0.61 -12.31 -10.83
C GLY A 91 0.79 -12.02 -10.25
N ASN A 92 1.07 -10.78 -9.81
CA ASN A 92 2.38 -10.36 -9.32
C ASN A 92 2.67 -10.88 -7.90
N TYR A 93 2.80 -12.20 -7.78
CA TYR A 93 3.05 -12.89 -6.53
C TYR A 93 4.35 -12.44 -5.87
N LYS A 94 5.44 -12.24 -6.64
CA LYS A 94 6.75 -11.85 -6.10
C LYS A 94 6.66 -10.54 -5.32
N ARG A 95 6.01 -9.52 -5.90
CA ARG A 95 5.84 -8.22 -5.23
C ARG A 95 4.93 -8.33 -4.00
N LEU A 96 3.81 -9.05 -4.11
CA LEU A 96 2.91 -9.27 -2.97
C LEU A 96 3.59 -10.01 -1.82
N LYS A 97 4.36 -11.06 -2.14
CA LYS A 97 5.13 -11.84 -1.17
C LYS A 97 6.18 -10.96 -0.48
N TRP A 98 6.92 -10.16 -1.25
CA TRP A 98 7.87 -9.20 -0.70
C TRP A 98 7.20 -8.24 0.27
N LEU A 99 6.05 -7.65 -0.10
CA LEU A 99 5.29 -6.75 0.78
C LEU A 99 4.91 -7.42 2.10
N VAL A 100 4.40 -8.65 2.04
CA VAL A 100 4.03 -9.42 3.23
C VAL A 100 5.24 -9.73 4.11
N ASP A 101 6.35 -10.14 3.52
CA ASP A 101 7.58 -10.49 4.24
C ASP A 101 8.19 -9.29 4.96
N HIS A 102 7.98 -8.08 4.43
CA HIS A 102 8.40 -6.82 5.04
C HIS A 102 7.32 -6.22 5.97
N GLY A 103 6.24 -6.96 6.24
CA GLY A 103 5.25 -6.61 7.25
C GLY A 103 4.00 -5.88 6.74
N TYR A 104 3.83 -5.70 5.44
CA TYR A 104 2.60 -5.14 4.87
C TYR A 104 1.48 -6.19 4.83
N LYS A 105 0.49 -6.04 5.70
CA LYS A 105 -0.58 -7.04 5.90
C LYS A 105 -1.90 -6.72 5.18
N HIS A 106 -2.02 -5.59 4.49
CA HIS A 106 -3.26 -5.17 3.83
C HIS A 106 -3.31 -5.62 2.37
N ILE A 107 -3.17 -6.92 2.14
CA ILE A 107 -3.18 -7.51 0.79
C ILE A 107 -4.55 -8.08 0.37
N ASN A 108 -5.49 -8.31 1.30
CA ASN A 108 -6.88 -8.61 0.95
C ASN A 108 -7.72 -7.33 0.98
N VAL A 109 -7.80 -6.66 -0.16
CA VAL A 109 -8.51 -5.38 -0.33
C VAL A 109 -9.88 -5.59 -1.00
N HIS A 110 -10.81 -4.67 -0.80
CA HIS A 110 -12.11 -4.71 -1.49
C HIS A 110 -11.94 -4.30 -2.95
N VAL A 111 -12.50 -5.10 -3.86
CA VAL A 111 -12.58 -4.82 -5.30
C VAL A 111 -13.96 -4.23 -5.63
N SER A 112 -15.02 -4.80 -5.05
CA SER A 112 -16.40 -4.31 -5.12
C SER A 112 -17.16 -4.71 -3.85
N PHE A 113 -18.44 -4.33 -3.74
CA PHE A 113 -19.27 -4.65 -2.56
C PHE A 113 -19.27 -6.14 -2.19
N LYS A 114 -19.18 -7.05 -3.16
CA LYS A 114 -19.19 -8.51 -2.94
C LYS A 114 -17.86 -9.20 -3.27
N ARG A 115 -16.84 -8.47 -3.71
CA ARG A 115 -15.59 -9.06 -4.23
C ARG A 115 -14.39 -8.46 -3.53
N ASN A 116 -13.50 -9.32 -3.03
CA ASN A 116 -12.23 -8.92 -2.43
C ASN A 116 -11.04 -9.48 -3.25
N GLY A 117 -9.83 -9.09 -2.88
CA GLY A 117 -8.59 -9.51 -3.53
C GLY A 117 -8.42 -11.02 -3.56
N ARG A 118 -8.83 -11.71 -2.49
CA ARG A 118 -8.82 -13.18 -2.43
C ARG A 118 -9.71 -13.81 -3.50
N GLN A 119 -10.96 -13.35 -3.60
CA GLN A 119 -11.92 -13.87 -4.58
C GLN A 119 -11.46 -13.58 -6.02
N LEU A 120 -10.94 -12.39 -6.27
CA LEU A 120 -10.30 -12.01 -7.55
C LEU A 120 -9.14 -12.95 -7.90
N ALA A 121 -8.26 -13.28 -6.95
CA ALA A 121 -7.15 -14.21 -7.18
C ALA A 121 -7.64 -15.62 -7.53
N LYS A 122 -8.69 -16.10 -6.85
CA LYS A 122 -9.30 -17.41 -7.10
C LYS A 122 -9.92 -17.50 -8.50
N GLU A 123 -10.66 -16.48 -8.92
CA GLU A 123 -11.26 -16.41 -10.26
C GLU A 123 -10.22 -16.42 -11.39
N ARG A 124 -9.00 -15.96 -11.11
CA ARG A 124 -7.86 -15.96 -12.03
C ARG A 124 -6.94 -17.17 -11.87
N TYR A 125 -7.31 -18.15 -11.03
CA TYR A 125 -6.52 -19.36 -10.74
C TYR A 125 -5.12 -19.07 -10.16
N TYR A 126 -4.96 -17.95 -9.43
CA TYR A 126 -3.70 -17.58 -8.77
C TYR A 126 -3.60 -18.19 -7.37
N GLU A 127 -3.51 -19.52 -7.30
CA GLU A 127 -3.48 -20.31 -6.05
C GLU A 127 -2.41 -19.85 -5.06
N ARG A 128 -1.23 -19.47 -5.54
CA ARG A 128 -0.14 -18.96 -4.69
C ARG A 128 -0.51 -17.64 -3.99
N ILE A 129 -1.27 -16.77 -4.66
CA ILE A 129 -1.75 -15.50 -4.10
C ILE A 129 -2.89 -15.77 -3.12
N VAL A 130 -3.80 -16.69 -3.42
CA VAL A 130 -4.86 -17.11 -2.50
C VAL A 130 -4.26 -17.61 -1.18
N LYS A 131 -3.30 -18.54 -1.24
CA LYS A 131 -2.60 -19.06 -0.05
C LYS A 131 -1.89 -17.94 0.73
N LEU A 132 -1.19 -17.04 0.03
CA LEU A 132 -0.52 -15.91 0.67
C LEU A 132 -1.51 -15.01 1.43
N ILE A 133 -2.68 -14.75 0.86
CA ILE A 133 -3.74 -13.98 1.52
C ILE A 133 -4.26 -14.73 2.76
N ASP A 134 -4.56 -16.03 2.63
CA ASP A 134 -5.06 -16.86 3.72
C ASP A 134 -4.08 -16.92 4.90
N ASP A 135 -2.77 -17.06 4.62
CA ASP A 135 -1.72 -17.05 5.63
C ASP A 135 -1.68 -15.72 6.41
N VAL A 136 -1.79 -14.59 5.70
CA VAL A 136 -1.82 -13.26 6.32
C VAL A 136 -3.08 -13.08 7.18
N GLU A 137 -4.26 -13.52 6.72
CA GLU A 137 -5.50 -13.42 7.49
C GLU A 137 -5.50 -14.30 8.73
N ASN A 138 -5.02 -15.53 8.62
CA ASN A 138 -4.87 -16.47 9.73
C ASN A 138 -3.88 -15.94 10.79
N SER A 139 -2.83 -15.24 10.38
CA SER A 139 -1.91 -14.60 11.33
C SER A 139 -2.60 -13.52 12.18
N LYS A 140 -3.53 -12.75 11.59
CA LYS A 140 -4.28 -11.69 12.29
C LYS A 140 -5.27 -12.27 13.29
N THR A 141 -5.97 -13.34 12.93
CA THR A 141 -6.94 -13.99 13.83
C THR A 141 -6.26 -14.64 15.03
N LYS A 142 -5.11 -15.29 14.83
CA LYS A 142 -4.29 -15.84 15.94
C LYS A 142 -3.78 -14.75 16.87
N ALA A 143 -3.29 -13.63 16.34
CA ALA A 143 -2.82 -12.49 17.14
C ALA A 143 -3.95 -11.90 18.01
N ARG A 144 -5.15 -11.74 17.46
CA ARG A 144 -6.34 -11.25 18.20
C ARG A 144 -6.74 -12.19 19.34
N LYS A 145 -6.71 -13.50 19.13
CA LYS A 145 -7.04 -14.48 20.18
C LYS A 145 -6.06 -14.45 21.37
N LYS A 146 -4.76 -14.22 21.11
CA LYS A 146 -3.74 -14.13 22.16
C LYS A 146 -3.82 -12.88 23.04
N MET A 147 -4.54 -11.84 22.62
CA MET A 147 -4.72 -10.60 23.41
C MET A 147 -5.96 -10.62 24.32
N ASN A 148 -6.81 -11.65 24.19
CA ASN A 148 -8.06 -11.78 24.93
C ASN A 148 -7.99 -12.84 26.06
N TYR A 149 -6.78 -13.25 26.44
CA TYR A 149 -6.45 -14.13 27.57
C TYR A 149 -5.39 -13.43 28.42
#